data_AF-A0A961AGJ0-F1
#
_entry.id   AF-A0A961AGJ0-F1
#
_cell.length_a   1.000
_cell.length_b   1.000
_cell.length_c   1.000
_cell.angle_alpha   90.00
_cell.angle_beta   90.00
_cell.angle_gamma   90.00
#
_symmetry.space_group_name_H-M   'P 1'
#
loop_
_entity.id
_entity.type
_entity.pdbx_description
1 polymer ?
#
loop_
_entity_poly.entity_id
_entity_poly.type
_entity_poly.pdbx_seq_one_letter_code
_entity_poly.pdbx_strand_id
1 'polypeptide(L)'
;MSTPSTLSLLLGATLCVAPVFSQTPDAAASDDPLGLTPDETSSLLNQLIKVTQTFDATTKEVLASARARFNTAAASEAAATDLYLAAWKIVNIDRRPRPADAEPLDEDEIKKQLVETMEENGAAPALRIQLAWLALSIEAVEAPDDAARLALYPRVRKLAQESANLLQLAAGAETKEDRIVAIVREKNPEDRRPRNRDQNRLGRGVREVLGQSVFSSLFAQAYQLQNYAKLPKNWARSPIEFAMIYDTMLMTQCRLEKKQDLPELWDEWIAVEAAEKKATLDESAYLLWLATAGKDFQWRKQLDLLRNGVTPTTAAGELLRMAQENPNHPSLGRWMNDLTALKAEITGESPRNQGSQPAQIPETGGGTR
;
A
#
# COMPACT_ATOMS: atom_id res chain seq x y z
N MET A 1 -39.33 -0.12 32.99
CA MET A 1 -39.26 -1.54 32.57
C MET A 1 -37.78 -1.87 32.41
N SER A 2 -37.32 -2.87 33.16
CA SER A 2 -35.92 -3.17 33.45
C SER A 2 -35.11 -3.66 32.26
N THR A 3 -33.83 -3.31 32.29
CA THR A 3 -32.68 -3.86 31.53
C THR A 3 -32.41 -5.34 31.87
N PRO A 4 -31.54 -6.06 31.13
CA PRO A 4 -30.05 -6.01 31.33
C PRO A 4 -29.27 -6.01 30.00
N SER A 5 -28.09 -5.42 29.75
CA SER A 5 -26.82 -5.20 30.49
C SER A 5 -26.12 -6.46 31.02
N THR A 6 -25.07 -6.91 30.32
CA THR A 6 -23.83 -7.61 30.78
C THR A 6 -23.11 -8.15 29.52
N LEU A 7 -21.80 -7.96 29.32
CA LEU A 7 -20.75 -8.75 29.96
C LEU A 7 -19.39 -8.05 29.79
N SER A 8 -18.82 -7.59 30.90
CA SER A 8 -17.37 -7.48 31.12
C SER A 8 -16.87 -8.84 31.61
N LEU A 9 -15.71 -9.30 31.14
CA LEU A 9 -14.96 -10.37 31.80
C LEU A 9 -13.47 -10.03 31.83
N LEU A 10 -13.02 -9.71 33.05
CA LEU A 10 -11.64 -9.67 33.49
C LEU A 10 -11.05 -11.09 33.50
N LEU A 11 -9.81 -11.24 33.04
CA LEU A 11 -8.95 -12.38 33.37
C LEU A 11 -8.04 -11.99 34.54
N GLY A 12 -8.35 -12.49 35.73
CA GLY A 12 -7.44 -12.53 36.88
C GLY A 12 -6.90 -13.96 37.03
N ALA A 13 -5.59 -14.15 36.95
CA ALA A 13 -4.94 -15.43 37.16
C ALA A 13 -4.53 -15.58 38.63
N THR A 14 -5.15 -16.52 39.32
CA THR A 14 -4.86 -16.88 40.71
C THR A 14 -3.96 -18.11 40.73
N LEU A 15 -2.79 -18.01 41.38
CA LEU A 15 -1.93 -19.13 41.76
C LEU A 15 -2.63 -19.98 42.83
N CYS A 16 -2.65 -21.31 42.64
CA CYS A 16 -2.91 -22.28 43.72
C CYS A 16 -1.90 -23.44 43.66
N VAL A 17 -1.46 -23.85 44.84
CA VAL A 17 -0.39 -24.82 45.14
C VAL A 17 -0.99 -26.19 45.49
N ALA A 18 -0.46 -27.25 44.83
CA ALA A 18 -0.28 -28.68 45.19
C ALA A 18 -1.48 -29.53 45.72
N PRO A 19 -1.48 -30.88 45.53
CA PRO A 19 -0.60 -31.76 46.31
C PRO A 19 0.05 -32.95 45.55
N VAL A 20 1.08 -33.49 46.19
CA VAL A 20 1.91 -34.66 45.86
C VAL A 20 1.10 -35.96 45.89
N PHE A 21 1.25 -36.81 44.87
CA PHE A 21 1.07 -38.25 44.97
C PHE A 21 2.28 -38.96 44.36
N SER A 22 3.00 -39.69 45.22
CA SER A 22 4.05 -40.63 44.84
C SER A 22 3.44 -42.01 44.58
N GLN A 23 3.65 -42.57 43.39
CA GLN A 23 3.72 -44.02 43.14
C GLN A 23 4.30 -44.28 41.74
N THR A 24 5.55 -44.73 41.69
CA THR A 24 6.14 -45.55 40.61
C THR A 24 5.97 -47.02 41.02
N PRO A 25 5.76 -48.01 40.12
CA PRO A 25 6.59 -48.23 38.94
C PRO A 25 5.86 -48.75 37.68
N ASP A 26 6.26 -48.32 36.48
CA ASP A 26 7.09 -49.13 35.59
C ASP A 26 7.47 -48.29 34.36
N ALA A 27 8.76 -48.21 34.12
CA ALA A 27 9.34 -47.42 33.05
C ALA A 27 9.20 -48.18 31.72
N ALA A 28 8.10 -47.96 31.01
CA ALA A 28 8.16 -47.94 29.56
C ALA A 28 8.76 -46.58 29.18
N ALA A 29 10.07 -46.54 29.00
CA ALA A 29 10.78 -45.38 28.48
C ALA A 29 10.19 -45.04 27.10
N SER A 30 9.31 -44.05 27.05
CA SER A 30 9.05 -43.32 25.82
C SER A 30 10.29 -42.46 25.57
N ASP A 31 11.11 -42.88 24.61
CA ASP A 31 12.18 -42.08 23.99
C ASP A 31 11.56 -40.94 23.15
N ASP A 32 10.65 -40.17 23.76
CA ASP A 32 9.98 -39.03 23.14
C ASP A 32 10.41 -37.78 23.91
N PRO A 33 11.03 -36.77 23.26
CA PRO A 33 11.73 -35.65 23.91
C PRO A 33 10.85 -34.76 24.81
N LEU A 34 9.53 -35.01 24.87
CA LEU A 34 8.56 -34.24 25.63
C LEU A 34 7.96 -35.01 26.83
N GLY A 35 8.32 -36.28 27.05
CA GLY A 35 7.85 -37.06 28.21
C GLY A 35 6.33 -37.27 28.28
N LEU A 36 5.62 -37.10 27.16
CA LEU A 36 4.18 -37.32 27.04
C LEU A 36 3.91 -38.76 26.60
N THR A 37 2.85 -39.38 27.11
CA THR A 37 2.38 -40.66 26.57
C THR A 37 1.76 -40.45 25.17
N PRO A 38 1.76 -41.47 24.29
CA PRO A 38 1.16 -41.36 22.95
C PRO A 38 -0.31 -40.90 22.96
N ASP A 39 -1.06 -41.29 23.97
CA ASP A 39 -2.47 -40.90 24.15
C ASP A 39 -2.61 -39.44 24.58
N GLU A 40 -1.73 -38.95 25.47
CA GLU A 40 -1.68 -37.53 25.87
C GLU A 40 -1.25 -36.64 24.70
N THR A 41 -0.26 -37.06 23.91
CA THR A 41 0.17 -36.35 22.69
C THR A 41 -0.97 -36.25 21.69
N SER A 42 -1.71 -37.34 21.46
CA SER A 42 -2.86 -37.36 20.54
C SER A 42 -4.01 -36.48 21.04
N SER A 43 -4.27 -36.48 22.35
CA SER A 43 -5.29 -35.62 22.97
C SER A 43 -4.93 -34.14 22.85
N LEU A 44 -3.70 -33.77 23.17
CA LEU A 44 -3.19 -32.39 23.06
C LEU A 44 -3.21 -31.89 21.62
N LEU A 45 -2.81 -32.73 20.66
CA LEU A 45 -2.84 -32.38 19.24
C LEU A 45 -4.28 -32.16 18.76
N ASN A 46 -5.22 -33.00 19.17
CA ASN A 46 -6.65 -32.81 18.88
C ASN A 46 -7.22 -31.53 19.52
N GLN A 47 -6.81 -31.19 20.75
CA GLN A 47 -7.20 -29.94 21.39
C GLN A 47 -6.61 -28.73 20.65
N LEU A 48 -5.34 -28.80 20.24
CA LEU A 48 -4.67 -27.73 19.49
C LEU A 48 -5.32 -27.53 18.11
N ILE A 49 -5.69 -28.61 17.42
CA ILE A 49 -6.47 -28.55 16.18
C ILE A 49 -7.81 -27.86 16.42
N LYS A 50 -8.56 -28.24 17.46
CA LYS A 50 -9.85 -27.60 17.79
C LYS A 50 -9.69 -26.10 18.10
N VAL A 51 -8.69 -25.73 18.91
CA VAL A 51 -8.41 -24.32 19.23
C VAL A 51 -8.06 -23.56 17.95
N THR A 52 -7.22 -24.13 17.08
CA THR A 52 -6.87 -23.52 15.79
C THR A 52 -8.10 -23.33 14.90
N GLN A 53 -8.95 -24.35 14.79
CA GLN A 53 -10.20 -24.27 14.02
C GLN A 53 -11.16 -23.22 14.57
N THR A 54 -11.30 -23.12 15.89
CA THR A 54 -12.12 -22.08 16.51
C THR A 54 -11.55 -20.68 16.27
N PHE A 55 -10.23 -20.53 16.36
CA PHE A 55 -9.56 -19.27 16.10
C PHE A 55 -9.73 -18.84 14.63
N ASP A 56 -9.58 -19.77 13.69
CA ASP A 56 -9.77 -19.51 12.25
C ASP A 56 -11.22 -19.13 11.94
N ALA A 57 -12.20 -19.81 12.57
CA ALA A 57 -13.61 -19.49 12.41
C ALA A 57 -13.94 -18.09 12.95
N THR A 58 -13.49 -17.77 14.17
CA THR A 58 -13.68 -16.43 14.77
C THR A 58 -12.98 -15.36 13.94
N THR A 59 -11.77 -15.63 13.44
CA THR A 59 -11.02 -14.69 12.59
C THR A 59 -11.81 -14.37 11.32
N LYS A 60 -12.34 -15.39 10.63
CA LYS A 60 -13.17 -15.21 9.42
C LYS A 60 -14.44 -14.41 9.72
N GLU A 61 -15.11 -14.68 10.83
CA GLU A 61 -16.32 -13.96 11.22
C GLU A 61 -16.03 -12.47 11.50
N VAL A 62 -14.96 -12.18 12.23
CA VAL A 62 -14.52 -10.81 12.54
C VAL A 62 -14.18 -10.05 11.27
N LEU A 63 -13.40 -10.65 10.37
CA LEU A 63 -13.01 -10.03 9.09
C LEU A 63 -14.21 -9.80 8.19
N ALA A 64 -15.12 -10.78 8.06
CA ALA A 64 -16.33 -10.64 7.25
C ALA A 64 -17.26 -9.53 7.77
N SER A 65 -17.43 -9.45 9.10
CA SER A 65 -18.22 -8.41 9.77
C SER A 65 -17.61 -7.03 9.58
N ALA A 66 -16.29 -6.90 9.76
CA ALA A 66 -15.57 -5.65 9.53
C ALA A 66 -15.67 -5.20 8.07
N ARG A 67 -15.44 -6.13 7.12
CA ARG A 67 -15.55 -5.88 5.68
C ARG A 67 -16.94 -5.37 5.28
N ALA A 68 -18.00 -5.97 5.80
CA ALA A 68 -19.37 -5.52 5.54
C ALA A 68 -19.57 -4.07 6.00
N ARG A 69 -19.14 -3.73 7.22
CA ARG A 69 -19.22 -2.35 7.75
C ARG A 69 -18.43 -1.36 6.91
N PHE A 70 -17.21 -1.72 6.49
CA PHE A 70 -16.38 -0.84 5.66
C PHE A 70 -16.97 -0.62 4.28
N ASN A 71 -17.54 -1.66 3.65
CA ASN A 71 -18.25 -1.51 2.38
C ASN A 71 -19.47 -0.60 2.49
N THR A 72 -20.25 -0.73 3.58
CA THR A 72 -21.38 0.17 3.84
C THR A 72 -20.92 1.61 4.03
N ALA A 73 -19.86 1.84 4.81
CA ALA A 73 -19.34 3.19 5.03
C ALA A 73 -18.67 3.79 3.78
N ALA A 74 -18.04 2.97 2.94
CA ALA A 74 -17.43 3.40 1.68
C ALA A 74 -18.46 3.79 0.59
N ALA A 75 -19.76 3.59 0.84
CA ALA A 75 -20.81 3.94 -0.11
C ALA A 75 -21.02 5.46 -0.25
N SER A 76 -20.71 6.25 0.78
CA SER A 76 -20.85 7.71 0.75
C SER A 76 -19.83 8.41 1.65
N GLU A 77 -19.57 9.68 1.38
CA GLU A 77 -18.65 10.51 2.18
C GLU A 77 -19.18 10.74 3.60
N ALA A 78 -20.50 10.92 3.74
CA ALA A 78 -21.15 11.05 5.04
C ALA A 78 -20.97 9.77 5.89
N ALA A 79 -21.26 8.60 5.32
CA ALA A 79 -21.11 7.33 6.05
C ALA A 79 -19.65 7.02 6.40
N ALA A 80 -18.70 7.40 5.54
CA ALA A 80 -17.27 7.29 5.82
C ALA A 80 -16.85 8.19 7.01
N THR A 81 -17.38 9.41 7.06
CA THR A 81 -17.13 10.38 8.14
C THR A 81 -17.73 9.89 9.46
N ASP A 82 -18.98 9.41 9.45
CA ASP A 82 -19.63 8.86 10.63
C ASP A 82 -18.86 7.67 11.20
N LEU A 83 -18.40 6.76 10.33
CA LEU A 83 -17.58 5.63 10.76
C LEU A 83 -16.23 6.08 11.31
N TYR A 84 -15.62 7.13 10.75
CA TYR A 84 -14.38 7.68 11.28
C TYR A 84 -14.58 8.22 12.69
N LEU A 85 -15.64 9.01 12.93
CA LEU A 85 -15.94 9.56 14.24
C LEU A 85 -16.17 8.44 15.27
N ALA A 86 -16.89 7.37 14.89
CA ALA A 86 -17.07 6.21 15.73
C ALA A 86 -15.74 5.49 16.05
N ALA A 87 -14.89 5.30 15.04
CA ALA A 87 -13.56 4.69 15.22
C ALA A 87 -12.66 5.55 16.11
N TRP A 88 -12.70 6.87 15.93
CA TRP A 88 -11.97 7.84 16.74
C TRP A 88 -12.37 7.75 18.21
N LYS A 89 -13.66 7.69 18.50
CA LYS A 89 -14.19 7.53 19.86
C LYS A 89 -13.67 6.23 20.49
N ILE A 90 -13.76 5.10 19.79
CA ILE A 90 -13.31 3.81 20.31
C ILE A 90 -11.82 3.86 20.70
N VAL A 91 -10.99 4.43 19.83
CA VAL A 91 -9.53 4.43 20.02
C VAL A 91 -9.10 5.46 21.07
N ASN A 92 -9.66 6.67 21.05
CA ASN A 92 -9.16 7.78 21.86
C ASN A 92 -9.92 7.98 23.18
N ILE A 93 -11.18 7.54 23.25
CA ILE A 93 -12.02 7.67 24.44
C ILE A 93 -12.18 6.30 25.11
N ASP A 94 -12.77 5.33 24.43
CA ASP A 94 -13.23 4.10 25.09
C ASP A 94 -12.08 3.19 25.54
N ARG A 95 -10.99 3.14 24.76
CA ARG A 95 -9.83 2.28 25.04
C ARG A 95 -8.71 2.97 25.83
N ARG A 96 -8.76 4.29 25.97
CA ARG A 96 -7.71 5.03 26.67
C ARG A 96 -8.13 5.22 28.13
N PRO A 97 -7.43 4.59 29.10
CA PRO A 97 -7.76 4.78 30.51
C PRO A 97 -7.56 6.26 30.85
N ARG A 98 -8.61 6.88 31.41
CA ARG A 98 -8.58 8.28 31.82
C ARG A 98 -8.33 8.38 33.32
N PRO A 99 -7.50 9.33 33.79
CA PRO A 99 -7.40 9.66 35.20
C PRO A 99 -8.77 9.99 35.80
N ALA A 100 -9.01 9.60 37.05
CA ALA A 100 -10.30 9.78 37.72
C ALA A 100 -10.67 11.26 37.94
N ASP A 101 -9.68 12.15 37.89
CA ASP A 101 -9.76 13.60 38.07
C ASP A 101 -9.84 14.38 36.74
N ALA A 102 -9.81 13.70 35.60
CA ALA A 102 -9.84 14.36 34.32
C ALA A 102 -11.23 14.91 33.99
N GLU A 103 -11.28 16.12 33.42
CA GLU A 103 -12.53 16.74 32.98
C GLU A 103 -13.28 15.86 31.96
N PRO A 104 -14.63 15.87 32.00
CA PRO A 104 -15.43 15.22 30.97
C PRO A 104 -15.10 15.85 29.62
N LEU A 105 -14.90 15.01 28.59
CA LEU A 105 -14.70 15.54 27.24
C LEU A 105 -16.07 15.94 26.69
N ASP A 106 -16.14 17.12 26.10
CA ASP A 106 -17.26 17.52 25.26
C ASP A 106 -17.17 16.77 23.92
N GLU A 107 -17.80 15.60 23.85
CA GLU A 107 -17.79 14.76 22.65
C GLU A 107 -18.37 15.48 21.43
N ASP A 108 -19.34 16.38 21.62
CA ASP A 108 -20.04 17.02 20.52
C ASP A 108 -19.21 18.17 19.94
N GLU A 109 -18.51 18.94 20.79
CA GLU A 109 -17.55 19.93 20.33
C GLU A 109 -16.36 19.27 19.61
N ILE A 110 -15.86 18.14 20.10
CA ILE A 110 -14.78 17.40 19.43
C ILE A 110 -15.23 16.88 18.05
N LYS A 111 -16.42 16.28 17.96
CA LYS A 111 -16.96 15.83 16.66
C LYS A 111 -17.08 16.99 15.69
N LYS A 112 -17.59 18.13 16.15
CA LYS A 112 -17.72 19.33 15.33
C LYS A 112 -16.36 19.81 14.80
N GLN A 113 -15.35 19.90 15.66
CA GLN A 113 -13.98 20.28 15.26
C GLN A 113 -13.37 19.29 14.26
N LEU A 114 -13.60 17.99 14.45
CA LEU A 114 -13.12 16.96 13.51
C LEU A 114 -13.79 17.08 12.15
N VAL A 115 -15.11 17.29 12.10
CA VAL A 115 -15.85 17.48 10.85
C VAL A 115 -15.39 18.76 10.14
N GLU A 116 -15.27 19.88 10.86
CA GLU A 116 -14.75 21.15 10.32
C GLU A 116 -13.34 20.96 9.74
N THR A 117 -12.45 20.27 10.46
CA THR A 117 -11.10 19.95 9.98
C THR A 117 -11.13 19.11 8.70
N MET A 118 -12.07 18.16 8.59
CA MET A 118 -12.22 17.31 7.41
C MET A 118 -12.76 18.05 6.19
N GLU A 119 -13.67 19.00 6.40
CA GLU A 119 -14.17 19.89 5.36
C GLU A 119 -13.05 20.81 4.88
N GLU A 120 -12.26 21.37 5.80
CA GLU A 120 -11.11 22.24 5.48
C GLU A 120 -10.01 21.52 4.67
N ASN A 121 -9.78 20.24 4.94
CA ASN A 121 -8.67 19.49 4.35
C ASN A 121 -9.13 18.50 3.25
N GLY A 122 -10.42 18.45 2.92
CA GLY A 122 -10.97 17.57 1.90
C GLY A 122 -10.84 16.07 2.21
N ALA A 123 -10.71 15.68 3.48
CA ALA A 123 -10.45 14.29 3.86
C ALA A 123 -11.65 13.35 3.64
N ALA A 124 -12.89 13.86 3.64
CA ALA A 124 -14.10 13.02 3.51
C ALA A 124 -14.10 12.10 2.27
N PRO A 125 -13.86 12.58 1.03
CA PRO A 125 -13.71 11.70 -0.14
C PRO A 125 -12.51 10.75 -0.03
N ALA A 126 -11.43 11.16 0.62
CA ALA A 126 -10.26 10.32 0.84
C ALA A 126 -10.55 9.16 1.80
N LEU A 127 -11.32 9.40 2.87
CA LEU A 127 -11.76 8.37 3.83
C LEU A 127 -12.62 7.31 3.14
N ARG A 128 -13.52 7.72 2.24
CA ARG A 128 -14.34 6.80 1.45
C ARG A 128 -13.47 5.83 0.64
N ILE A 129 -12.46 6.35 -0.06
CA ILE A 129 -11.52 5.54 -0.84
C ILE A 129 -10.67 4.65 0.08
N GLN A 130 -10.19 5.18 1.21
CA GLN A 130 -9.40 4.43 2.19
C GLN A 130 -10.20 3.23 2.75
N LEU A 131 -11.48 3.42 3.06
CA LEU A 131 -12.38 2.36 3.52
C LEU A 131 -12.66 1.32 2.44
N ALA A 132 -12.89 1.76 1.19
CA ALA A 132 -13.05 0.84 0.06
C ALA A 132 -11.78 -0.01 -0.15
N TRP A 133 -10.60 0.60 -0.02
CA TRP A 133 -9.32 -0.09 -0.11
C TRP A 133 -9.10 -1.06 1.05
N LEU A 134 -9.47 -0.67 2.27
CA LEU A 134 -9.40 -1.54 3.44
C LEU A 134 -10.30 -2.77 3.28
N ALA A 135 -11.55 -2.58 2.85
CA ALA A 135 -12.48 -3.67 2.59
C ALA A 135 -11.94 -4.62 1.51
N LEU A 136 -11.39 -4.07 0.42
CA LEU A 136 -10.76 -4.85 -0.65
C LEU A 136 -9.52 -5.62 -0.17
N SER A 137 -8.75 -5.02 0.73
CA SER A 137 -7.58 -5.68 1.31
C SER A 137 -7.95 -6.81 2.25
N ILE A 138 -9.06 -6.70 2.99
CA ILE A 138 -9.62 -7.81 3.77
C ILE A 138 -10.09 -8.93 2.84
N GLU A 139 -10.77 -8.59 1.75
CA GLU A 139 -11.20 -9.57 0.74
C GLU A 139 -10.00 -10.31 0.12
N ALA A 140 -8.87 -9.63 -0.09
CA ALA A 140 -7.63 -10.25 -0.56
C ALA A 140 -6.99 -11.21 0.47
N VAL A 141 -7.15 -10.92 1.76
CA VAL A 141 -6.71 -11.80 2.87
C VAL A 141 -7.61 -13.03 2.97
N GLU A 142 -8.92 -12.86 2.76
CA GLU A 142 -9.90 -13.95 2.79
C GLU A 142 -9.88 -14.83 1.53
N ALA A 143 -9.25 -14.36 0.45
CA ALA A 143 -9.18 -15.07 -0.83
C ALA A 143 -8.43 -16.42 -0.68
N PRO A 144 -9.05 -17.55 -1.09
CA PRO A 144 -8.51 -18.89 -0.88
C PRO A 144 -7.27 -19.18 -1.72
N ASP A 145 -7.16 -18.59 -2.91
CA ASP A 145 -6.09 -18.82 -3.86
C ASP A 145 -5.73 -17.53 -4.63
N ASP A 146 -4.69 -17.61 -5.46
CA ASP A 146 -4.26 -16.47 -6.27
C ASP A 146 -5.30 -16.09 -7.34
N ALA A 147 -6.04 -17.04 -7.90
CA ALA A 147 -7.08 -16.75 -8.89
C ALA A 147 -8.20 -15.86 -8.32
N ALA A 148 -8.64 -16.15 -7.10
CA ALA A 148 -9.60 -15.33 -6.37
C ALA A 148 -9.06 -13.92 -6.07
N ARG A 149 -7.75 -13.79 -5.79
CA ARG A 149 -7.11 -12.47 -5.60
C ARG A 149 -7.03 -11.69 -6.91
N LEU A 150 -6.73 -12.36 -8.02
CA LEU A 150 -6.66 -11.75 -9.34
C LEU A 150 -8.02 -11.20 -9.79
N ALA A 151 -9.12 -11.84 -9.40
CA ALA A 151 -10.47 -11.34 -9.64
C ALA A 151 -10.74 -9.96 -8.98
N LEU A 152 -9.94 -9.56 -7.99
CA LEU A 152 -10.04 -8.25 -7.33
C LEU A 152 -9.36 -7.13 -8.13
N TYR A 153 -8.48 -7.44 -9.08
CA TYR A 153 -7.63 -6.46 -9.75
C TYR A 153 -8.38 -5.38 -10.54
N PRO A 154 -9.53 -5.64 -11.19
CA PRO A 154 -10.34 -4.58 -11.79
C PRO A 154 -10.80 -3.53 -10.76
N ARG A 155 -11.17 -3.97 -9.55
CA ARG A 155 -11.54 -3.07 -8.44
C ARG A 155 -10.32 -2.31 -7.90
N VAL A 156 -9.16 -2.96 -7.85
CA VAL A 156 -7.87 -2.31 -7.51
C VAL A 156 -7.56 -1.18 -8.51
N ARG A 157 -7.59 -1.46 -9.82
CA ARG A 157 -7.36 -0.47 -10.89
C ARG A 157 -8.31 0.71 -10.77
N LYS A 158 -9.60 0.44 -10.57
CA LYS A 158 -10.62 1.48 -10.38
C LYS A 158 -10.32 2.38 -9.18
N LEU A 159 -10.02 1.81 -8.02
CA LEU A 159 -9.72 2.60 -6.82
C LEU A 159 -8.42 3.41 -6.95
N ALA A 160 -7.41 2.87 -7.65
CA ALA A 160 -6.19 3.62 -7.95
C ALA A 160 -6.48 4.85 -8.83
N GLN A 161 -7.31 4.69 -9.86
CA GLN A 161 -7.76 5.80 -10.71
C GLN A 161 -8.60 6.83 -9.93
N GLU A 162 -9.55 6.38 -9.10
CA GLU A 162 -10.32 7.27 -8.22
C GLU A 162 -9.40 8.07 -7.28
N SER A 163 -8.35 7.44 -6.75
CA SER A 163 -7.36 8.08 -5.88
C SER A 163 -6.53 9.12 -6.61
N ALA A 164 -6.08 8.81 -7.83
CA ALA A 164 -5.32 9.73 -8.67
C ALA A 164 -6.16 10.97 -9.05
N ASN A 165 -7.42 10.75 -9.43
CA ASN A 165 -8.36 11.83 -9.75
C ASN A 165 -8.59 12.73 -8.53
N LEU A 166 -8.76 12.15 -7.34
CA LEU A 166 -8.96 12.92 -6.12
C LEU A 166 -7.71 13.76 -5.77
N LEU A 167 -6.51 13.19 -5.88
CA LEU A 167 -5.26 13.93 -5.70
C LEU A 167 -5.14 15.09 -6.69
N GLN A 168 -5.51 14.87 -7.95
CA GLN A 168 -5.48 15.90 -8.98
C GLN A 168 -6.48 17.02 -8.71
N LEU A 169 -7.69 16.71 -8.27
CA LEU A 169 -8.69 17.70 -7.88
C LEU A 169 -8.21 18.52 -6.68
N ALA A 170 -7.62 17.86 -5.69
CA ALA A 170 -7.09 18.51 -4.50
C ALA A 170 -5.91 19.44 -4.82
N ALA A 171 -5.11 19.14 -5.86
CA ALA A 171 -4.06 20.02 -6.34
C ALA A 171 -4.54 21.12 -7.32
N GLY A 172 -5.56 20.82 -8.13
CA GLY A 172 -6.14 21.74 -9.12
C GLY A 172 -7.04 22.83 -8.54
N ALA A 173 -7.37 22.75 -7.24
CA ALA A 173 -8.00 23.85 -6.50
C ALA A 173 -7.11 25.12 -6.42
N GLU A 174 -5.86 25.06 -6.89
CA GLU A 174 -5.10 26.23 -7.35
C GLU A 174 -5.75 26.85 -8.61
N THR A 175 -6.87 27.58 -8.50
CA THR A 175 -7.47 28.20 -9.70
C THR A 175 -6.58 29.32 -10.25
N LYS A 176 -6.46 29.35 -11.59
CA LYS A 176 -5.77 30.37 -12.42
C LYS A 176 -6.07 31.83 -12.05
N GLU A 177 -7.15 32.08 -11.32
CA GLU A 177 -7.52 33.41 -10.84
C GLU A 177 -6.50 33.97 -9.83
N ASP A 178 -5.92 33.14 -8.95
CA ASP A 178 -4.91 33.61 -7.99
C ASP A 178 -3.57 33.96 -8.69
N ARG A 179 -3.25 33.28 -9.80
CA ARG A 179 -2.06 33.58 -10.62
C ARG A 179 -2.22 34.89 -11.41
N ILE A 180 -3.43 35.20 -11.88
CA ILE A 180 -3.72 36.46 -12.60
C ILE A 180 -3.84 37.64 -11.63
N VAL A 181 -4.46 37.45 -10.46
CA VAL A 181 -4.61 38.50 -9.44
C VAL A 181 -3.27 38.88 -8.80
N ALA A 182 -2.34 37.94 -8.62
CA ALA A 182 -0.99 38.24 -8.11
C ALA A 182 -0.14 39.10 -9.06
N ILE A 183 -0.43 39.07 -10.36
CA ILE A 183 0.30 39.85 -11.39
C ILE A 183 -0.32 41.24 -11.58
N VAL A 184 -1.63 41.40 -11.36
CA VAL A 184 -2.38 42.62 -11.72
C VAL A 184 -2.65 43.57 -10.54
N ARG A 185 -2.46 43.15 -9.27
CA ARG A 185 -2.77 44.01 -8.11
C ARG A 185 -1.53 44.70 -7.53
N GLU A 186 -1.44 46.01 -7.73
CA GLU A 186 -0.51 46.90 -7.06
C GLU A 186 -0.67 46.77 -5.53
N LYS A 187 0.44 46.41 -4.86
CA LYS A 187 0.51 45.99 -3.45
C LYS A 187 0.02 47.10 -2.51
N ASN A 188 -1.13 46.90 -1.86
CA ASN A 188 -1.47 47.57 -0.61
C ASN A 188 -0.99 46.71 0.58
N PRO A 189 -0.04 47.17 1.42
CA PRO A 189 0.64 46.33 2.41
C PRO A 189 -0.22 45.89 3.61
N GLU A 190 -1.41 46.46 3.81
CA GLU A 190 -2.29 46.15 4.95
C GLU A 190 -3.22 44.94 4.74
N ASP A 191 -3.39 44.47 3.50
CA ASP A 191 -4.28 43.32 3.18
C ASP A 191 -3.58 41.95 3.28
N ARG A 192 -2.43 41.89 3.97
CA ARG A 192 -1.66 40.66 4.20
C ARG A 192 -2.32 39.74 5.24
N ARG A 193 -3.55 39.28 4.99
CA ARG A 193 -4.00 38.02 5.58
C ARG A 193 -3.34 36.87 4.80
N PRO A 194 -2.73 35.88 5.48
CA PRO A 194 -2.01 34.80 4.80
C PRO A 194 -3.01 33.79 4.21
N ARG A 195 -3.67 34.13 3.09
CA ARG A 195 -4.59 33.23 2.36
C ARG A 195 -3.92 32.00 1.73
N ASN A 196 -2.59 32.03 1.61
CA ASN A 196 -1.81 30.93 1.04
C ASN A 196 -1.63 29.73 1.99
N ARG A 197 -2.11 29.82 3.24
CA ARG A 197 -1.96 28.76 4.24
C ARG A 197 -3.08 27.72 4.18
N ASP A 198 -4.27 28.10 3.72
CA ASP A 198 -5.46 27.25 3.77
C ASP A 198 -5.60 26.37 2.51
N GLN A 199 -5.21 26.88 1.33
CA GLN A 199 -5.31 26.13 0.07
C GLN A 199 -4.33 24.93 -0.01
N ASN A 200 -3.18 25.02 0.65
CA ASN A 200 -2.20 23.93 0.75
C ASN A 200 -2.58 22.87 1.83
N ARG A 201 -3.72 23.05 2.53
CA ARG A 201 -4.26 22.07 3.50
C ARG A 201 -5.11 21.00 2.82
N LEU A 202 -5.88 21.36 1.78
CA LEU A 202 -6.75 20.45 1.02
C LEU A 202 -5.95 19.28 0.40
N GLY A 203 -4.89 19.60 -0.35
CA GLY A 203 -4.01 18.58 -0.94
C GLY A 203 -3.28 17.72 0.09
N ARG A 204 -2.95 18.30 1.26
CA ARG A 204 -2.22 17.60 2.32
C ARG A 204 -3.11 16.59 3.05
N GLY A 205 -4.34 16.96 3.42
CA GLY A 205 -5.26 16.08 4.13
C GLY A 205 -5.65 14.85 3.31
N VAL A 206 -6.02 15.06 2.04
CA VAL A 206 -6.30 13.97 1.08
C VAL A 206 -5.10 13.02 0.98
N ARG A 207 -3.90 13.55 0.78
CA ARG A 207 -2.69 12.74 0.63
C ARG A 207 -2.32 11.99 1.92
N GLU A 208 -2.50 12.60 3.08
CA GLU A 208 -2.23 11.97 4.38
C GLU A 208 -3.15 10.77 4.61
N VAL A 209 -4.45 10.93 4.36
CA VAL A 209 -5.43 9.85 4.50
C VAL A 209 -5.17 8.74 3.48
N LEU A 210 -4.99 9.07 2.21
CA LEU A 210 -4.76 8.07 1.17
C LEU A 210 -3.39 7.41 1.28
N GLY A 211 -2.36 8.13 1.72
CA GLY A 211 -0.99 7.63 1.87
C GLY A 211 -0.77 6.77 3.10
N GLN A 212 -1.64 6.86 4.10
CA GLN A 212 -1.58 5.99 5.27
C GLN A 212 -1.87 4.54 4.88
N SER A 213 -1.11 3.61 5.45
CA SER A 213 -1.41 2.18 5.31
C SER A 213 -2.80 1.88 5.90
N VAL A 214 -3.64 1.17 5.15
CA VAL A 214 -5.01 0.89 5.60
C VAL A 214 -5.07 0.05 6.87
N PHE A 215 -4.05 -0.76 7.15
CA PHE A 215 -3.95 -1.55 8.39
C PHE A 215 -3.34 -0.80 9.57
N SER A 216 -2.76 0.38 9.35
CA SER A 216 -2.40 1.31 10.42
C SER A 216 -3.43 2.44 10.61
N SER A 217 -4.47 2.48 9.78
CA SER A 217 -5.55 3.45 9.86
C SER A 217 -6.31 3.37 11.19
N LEU A 218 -6.98 4.47 11.54
CA LEU A 218 -7.85 4.54 12.71
C LEU A 218 -8.93 3.44 12.70
N PHE A 219 -9.43 3.10 11.50
CA PHE A 219 -10.35 2.00 11.30
C PHE A 219 -9.73 0.66 11.70
N ALA A 220 -8.55 0.33 11.18
CA ALA A 220 -7.89 -0.92 11.51
C ALA A 220 -7.59 -1.03 13.01
N GLN A 221 -7.18 0.08 13.64
CA GLN A 221 -6.96 0.13 15.10
C GLN A 221 -8.26 -0.09 15.88
N ALA A 222 -9.34 0.60 15.52
CA ALA A 222 -10.65 0.47 16.17
C ALA A 222 -11.18 -0.97 16.11
N TYR A 223 -10.97 -1.67 15.00
CA TYR A 223 -11.40 -3.07 14.82
C TYR A 223 -10.32 -4.11 15.14
N GLN A 224 -9.13 -3.68 15.59
CA GLN A 224 -7.97 -4.54 15.89
C GLN A 224 -7.57 -5.49 14.75
N LEU A 225 -7.72 -5.04 13.50
CA LEU A 225 -7.50 -5.88 12.31
C LEU A 225 -6.06 -6.40 12.20
N GLN A 226 -5.10 -5.69 12.79
CA GLN A 226 -3.71 -6.13 12.87
C GLN A 226 -3.51 -7.49 13.56
N ASN A 227 -4.46 -7.93 14.38
CA ASN A 227 -4.42 -9.23 15.06
C ASN A 227 -4.92 -10.38 14.18
N TYR A 228 -5.66 -10.07 13.12
CA TYR A 228 -6.45 -11.03 12.35
C TYR A 228 -6.01 -11.12 10.88
N ALA A 229 -5.51 -10.03 10.31
CA ALA A 229 -5.19 -9.93 8.90
C ALA A 229 -3.69 -9.81 8.64
N LYS A 230 -3.17 -10.72 7.81
CA LYS A 230 -1.81 -10.62 7.24
C LYS A 230 -1.95 -10.39 5.75
N LEU A 231 -1.61 -9.19 5.28
CA LEU A 231 -1.68 -8.89 3.85
C LEU A 231 -0.74 -9.79 3.06
N PRO A 232 -1.14 -10.17 1.83
CA PRO A 232 -0.21 -10.75 0.87
C PRO A 232 0.98 -9.80 0.61
N LYS A 233 2.17 -10.35 0.41
CA LYS A 233 3.41 -9.56 0.21
C LYS A 233 3.34 -8.62 -1.00
N ASN A 234 2.61 -9.01 -2.04
CA ASN A 234 2.49 -8.27 -3.29
C ASN A 234 1.26 -7.35 -3.32
N TRP A 235 0.64 -7.09 -2.17
CA TRP A 235 -0.54 -6.24 -2.06
C TRP A 235 -0.15 -4.85 -1.55
N ALA A 236 -0.54 -3.81 -2.29
CA ALA A 236 -0.28 -2.43 -1.91
C ALA A 236 -1.01 -2.03 -0.62
N ARG A 237 -0.29 -1.39 0.29
CA ARG A 237 -0.78 -1.07 1.64
C ARG A 237 -1.66 0.18 1.65
N SER A 238 -1.52 1.01 0.63
CA SER A 238 -2.22 2.26 0.45
C SER A 238 -2.72 2.38 -0.99
N PRO A 239 -3.87 3.04 -1.22
CA PRO A 239 -4.43 3.28 -2.55
C PRO A 239 -3.58 4.18 -3.45
N ILE A 240 -2.57 4.90 -2.92
CA ILE A 240 -1.68 5.78 -3.70
C ILE A 240 -0.28 5.20 -3.89
N GLU A 241 -0.03 3.95 -3.47
CA GLU A 241 1.21 3.22 -3.79
C GLU A 241 1.18 2.75 -5.26
N PHE A 242 1.04 3.69 -6.21
CA PHE A 242 0.80 3.41 -7.62
C PHE A 242 1.86 2.51 -8.24
N ALA A 243 3.13 2.68 -7.88
CA ALA A 243 4.20 1.79 -8.35
C ALA A 243 3.97 0.32 -7.96
N MET A 244 3.51 0.05 -6.73
CA MET A 244 3.20 -1.31 -6.29
C MET A 244 1.96 -1.84 -7.01
N ILE A 245 0.92 -1.00 -7.11
CA ILE A 245 -0.35 -1.35 -7.76
C ILE A 245 -0.13 -1.68 -9.24
N TYR A 246 0.49 -0.80 -10.00
CA TYR A 246 0.67 -0.98 -11.44
C TYR A 246 1.76 -2.01 -11.75
N ASP A 247 2.97 -1.88 -11.19
CA ASP A 247 4.09 -2.74 -11.59
C ASP A 247 3.95 -4.17 -11.04
N THR A 248 3.63 -4.30 -9.76
CA THR A 248 3.65 -5.60 -9.07
C THR A 248 2.33 -6.34 -9.21
N MET A 249 1.19 -5.65 -9.12
CA MET A 249 -0.14 -6.29 -9.21
C MET A 249 -0.64 -6.33 -10.67
N LEU A 250 -0.97 -5.18 -11.26
CA LEU A 250 -1.71 -5.13 -12.53
C LEU A 250 -0.87 -5.57 -13.74
N MET A 251 0.36 -5.09 -13.87
CA MET A 251 1.23 -5.37 -15.02
C MET A 251 1.75 -6.80 -15.02
N THR A 252 2.13 -7.34 -13.86
CA THR A 252 2.52 -8.76 -13.74
C THR A 252 1.44 -9.66 -14.32
N GLN A 253 0.17 -9.39 -13.99
CA GLN A 253 -0.94 -10.16 -14.50
C GLN A 253 -1.18 -9.95 -16.00
N CYS A 254 -1.13 -8.69 -16.47
CA CYS A 254 -1.30 -8.40 -17.89
C CYS A 254 -0.22 -9.07 -18.76
N ARG A 255 1.04 -9.13 -18.28
CA ARG A 255 2.13 -9.83 -18.96
C ARG A 255 1.86 -11.34 -19.11
N LEU A 256 1.11 -11.95 -18.20
CA LEU A 256 0.79 -13.38 -18.23
C LEU A 256 -0.43 -13.70 -19.10
N GLU A 257 -1.55 -13.00 -18.91
CA GLU A 257 -2.83 -13.37 -19.54
C GLU A 257 -3.20 -12.52 -20.75
N LYS A 258 -2.95 -11.19 -20.69
CA LYS A 258 -3.48 -10.21 -21.64
C LYS A 258 -2.44 -9.18 -22.05
N LYS A 259 -1.39 -9.66 -22.74
CA LYS A 259 -0.28 -8.81 -23.19
C LYS A 259 -0.74 -7.63 -24.06
N GLN A 260 -1.85 -7.77 -24.77
CA GLN A 260 -2.40 -6.72 -25.63
C GLN A 260 -2.89 -5.49 -24.86
N ASP A 261 -3.26 -5.63 -23.58
CA ASP A 261 -3.74 -4.53 -22.73
C ASP A 261 -2.57 -3.76 -22.08
N LEU A 262 -1.34 -4.27 -22.23
CA LEU A 262 -0.13 -3.70 -21.63
C LEU A 262 0.15 -2.24 -22.06
N PRO A 263 -0.03 -1.83 -23.34
CA PRO A 263 0.15 -0.44 -23.75
C PRO A 263 -0.78 0.52 -23.02
N GLU A 264 -2.08 0.17 -22.94
CA GLU A 264 -3.10 0.97 -22.26
C GLU A 264 -2.81 1.09 -20.77
N LEU A 265 -2.44 -0.03 -20.13
CA LEU A 265 -2.12 -0.03 -18.70
C LEU A 265 -0.88 0.81 -18.37
N TRP A 266 0.13 0.82 -19.26
CA TRP A 266 1.27 1.72 -19.14
C TRP A 266 0.85 3.19 -19.29
N ASP A 267 0.01 3.51 -20.27
CA ASP A 267 -0.47 4.89 -20.45
C ASP A 267 -1.24 5.40 -19.22
N GLU A 268 -2.05 4.53 -18.61
CA GLU A 268 -2.71 4.85 -17.36
C GLU A 268 -1.73 5.07 -16.21
N TRP A 269 -0.74 4.19 -16.02
CA TRP A 269 0.25 4.37 -14.96
C TRP A 269 1.02 5.69 -15.13
N ILE A 270 1.42 6.00 -16.36
CA ILE A 270 2.14 7.24 -16.67
C ILE A 270 1.24 8.46 -16.39
N ALA A 271 -0.04 8.40 -16.75
CA ALA A 271 -1.00 9.47 -16.46
C ALA A 271 -1.19 9.67 -14.95
N VAL A 272 -1.32 8.58 -14.19
CA VAL A 272 -1.47 8.62 -12.74
C VAL A 272 -0.22 9.18 -12.05
N GLU A 273 0.97 8.74 -12.44
CA GLU A 273 2.22 9.30 -11.91
C GLU A 273 2.41 10.76 -12.30
N ALA A 274 2.11 11.13 -13.55
CA ALA A 274 2.15 12.52 -13.97
C ALA A 274 1.17 13.39 -13.16
N ALA A 275 -0.02 12.89 -12.86
CA ALA A 275 -1.00 13.58 -12.01
C ALA A 275 -0.48 13.73 -10.57
N GLU A 276 0.12 12.68 -10.00
CA GLU A 276 0.69 12.72 -8.65
C GLU A 276 1.86 13.70 -8.55
N LYS A 277 2.77 13.71 -9.54
CA LYS A 277 3.89 14.66 -9.57
C LYS A 277 3.43 16.09 -9.80
N LYS A 278 2.44 16.30 -10.67
CA LYS A 278 1.83 17.62 -10.85
C LYS A 278 1.16 18.14 -9.58
N ALA A 279 0.62 17.23 -8.76
CA ALA A 279 -0.01 17.56 -7.49
C ALA A 279 0.97 17.88 -6.35
N THR A 280 2.25 17.50 -6.49
CA THR A 280 3.24 17.60 -5.41
C THR A 280 4.40 18.54 -5.72
N LEU A 281 4.78 18.64 -6.98
CA LEU A 281 5.89 19.46 -7.45
C LEU A 281 5.39 20.81 -7.92
N ASP A 282 6.22 21.84 -7.75
CA ASP A 282 6.00 23.11 -8.42
C ASP A 282 6.11 22.94 -9.94
N GLU A 283 5.57 23.90 -10.69
CA GLU A 283 5.50 23.82 -12.15
C GLU A 283 6.87 23.64 -12.81
N SER A 284 7.92 24.27 -12.29
CA SER A 284 9.26 24.15 -12.85
C SER A 284 9.88 22.77 -12.58
N ALA A 285 9.72 22.24 -11.37
CA ALA A 285 10.15 20.90 -11.01
C ALA A 285 9.34 19.82 -11.75
N TYR A 286 8.04 20.06 -11.99
CA TYR A 286 7.21 19.17 -12.80
C TYR A 286 7.67 19.11 -14.26
N LEU A 287 7.98 20.26 -14.87
CA LEU A 287 8.54 20.29 -16.24
C LEU A 287 9.90 19.59 -16.32
N LEU A 288 10.75 19.75 -15.30
CA LEU A 288 12.01 19.02 -15.22
C LEU A 288 11.78 17.50 -15.07
N TRP A 289 10.81 17.10 -14.25
CA TRP A 289 10.41 15.70 -14.11
C TRP A 289 9.92 15.12 -15.43
N LEU A 290 9.07 15.83 -16.18
CA LEU A 290 8.62 15.42 -17.52
C LEU A 290 9.79 15.25 -18.49
N ALA A 291 10.77 16.16 -18.45
CA ALA A 291 11.94 16.11 -19.30
C ALA A 291 12.93 14.99 -18.93
N THR A 292 12.85 14.47 -17.71
CA THR A 292 13.74 13.43 -17.16
C THR A 292 12.98 12.12 -16.89
N ALA A 293 12.52 11.91 -15.66
CA ALA A 293 11.83 10.70 -15.23
C ALA A 293 10.59 10.37 -16.08
N GLY A 294 9.85 11.37 -16.58
CA GLY A 294 8.73 11.15 -17.48
C GLY A 294 9.14 10.43 -18.79
N LYS A 295 10.30 10.77 -19.34
CA LYS A 295 10.89 10.06 -20.50
C LYS A 295 11.39 8.68 -20.11
N ASP A 296 11.93 8.50 -18.91
CA ASP A 296 12.29 7.16 -18.41
C ASP A 296 11.06 6.24 -18.30
N PHE A 297 9.90 6.76 -17.92
CA PHE A 297 8.66 6.00 -17.93
C PHE A 297 8.25 5.58 -19.35
N GLN A 298 8.33 6.49 -20.32
CA GLN A 298 8.07 6.18 -21.73
C GLN A 298 9.07 5.14 -22.27
N TRP A 299 10.35 5.26 -21.91
CA TRP A 299 11.37 4.28 -22.27
C TRP A 299 11.04 2.89 -21.71
N ARG A 300 10.70 2.81 -20.42
CA ARG A 300 10.31 1.56 -19.76
C ARG A 300 9.09 0.92 -20.40
N LYS A 301 8.07 1.73 -20.75
CA LYS A 301 6.90 1.27 -21.50
C LYS A 301 7.34 0.58 -22.80
N GLN A 302 8.09 1.27 -23.65
CA GLN A 302 8.47 0.71 -24.96
C GLN A 302 9.37 -0.53 -24.81
N LEU A 303 10.27 -0.54 -23.83
CA LEU A 303 11.10 -1.72 -23.54
C LEU A 303 10.26 -2.93 -23.10
N ASP A 304 9.26 -2.72 -22.24
CA ASP A 304 8.35 -3.78 -21.76
C ASP A 304 7.46 -4.31 -22.89
N LEU A 305 6.93 -3.42 -23.75
CA LEU A 305 6.18 -3.80 -24.95
C LEU A 305 7.02 -4.66 -25.90
N LEU A 306 8.26 -4.25 -26.14
CA LEU A 306 9.20 -4.97 -26.99
C LEU A 306 9.53 -6.36 -26.44
N ARG A 307 9.82 -6.47 -25.13
CA ARG A 307 10.08 -7.76 -24.45
C ARG A 307 8.90 -8.73 -24.50
N ASN A 308 7.68 -8.21 -24.41
CA ASN A 308 6.48 -9.03 -24.42
C ASN A 308 5.93 -9.29 -25.85
N GLY A 309 6.61 -8.79 -26.89
CA GLY A 309 6.22 -8.97 -28.29
C GLY A 309 4.98 -8.18 -28.69
N VAL A 310 4.62 -7.13 -27.94
CA VAL A 310 3.48 -6.25 -28.21
C VAL A 310 3.96 -5.10 -29.09
N THR A 311 3.49 -5.04 -30.33
CA THR A 311 3.91 -4.04 -31.33
C THR A 311 5.44 -3.81 -31.40
N PRO A 312 6.25 -4.88 -31.61
CA PRO A 312 7.69 -4.82 -31.41
C PRO A 312 8.40 -3.87 -32.38
N THR A 313 7.96 -3.79 -33.64
CA THR A 313 8.54 -2.87 -34.63
C THR A 313 8.34 -1.41 -34.22
N THR A 314 7.14 -1.07 -33.77
CA THR A 314 6.81 0.29 -33.29
C THR A 314 7.59 0.60 -32.02
N ALA A 315 7.62 -0.32 -31.06
CA ALA A 315 8.33 -0.13 -29.79
C ALA A 315 9.84 0.06 -30.01
N ALA A 316 10.47 -0.74 -30.87
CA ALA A 316 11.87 -0.59 -31.22
C ALA A 316 12.15 0.74 -31.95
N GLY A 317 11.28 1.15 -32.87
CA GLY A 317 11.36 2.44 -33.55
C GLY A 317 11.29 3.62 -32.57
N GLU A 318 10.36 3.57 -31.62
CA GLU A 318 10.22 4.61 -30.58
C GLU A 318 11.42 4.66 -29.63
N LEU A 319 11.98 3.52 -29.21
CA LEU A 319 13.20 3.50 -28.40
C LEU A 319 14.38 4.18 -29.12
N LEU A 320 14.60 3.86 -30.41
CA LEU A 320 15.65 4.50 -31.20
C LEU A 320 15.41 6.01 -31.36
N ARG A 321 14.15 6.40 -31.65
CA ARG A 321 13.75 7.81 -31.77
C ARG A 321 14.01 8.57 -30.47
N MET A 322 13.59 8.02 -29.34
CA MET A 322 13.79 8.64 -28.02
C MET A 322 15.26 8.83 -27.69
N ALA A 323 16.12 7.86 -28.00
CA ALA A 323 17.56 7.99 -27.80
C ALA A 323 18.20 9.05 -28.70
N GLN A 324 17.76 9.15 -29.95
CA GLN A 324 18.27 10.14 -30.91
C GLN A 324 17.84 11.57 -30.59
N GLU A 325 16.59 11.77 -30.20
CA GLU A 325 16.03 13.09 -29.89
C GLU A 325 16.53 13.65 -28.55
N ASN A 326 17.09 12.80 -27.67
CA ASN A 326 17.48 13.18 -26.31
C ASN A 326 18.95 12.84 -26.00
N PRO A 327 19.92 13.37 -26.76
CA PRO A 327 21.34 13.01 -26.63
C PRO A 327 21.95 13.42 -25.27
N ASN A 328 21.37 14.42 -24.60
CA ASN A 328 21.83 14.92 -23.30
C ASN A 328 21.02 14.38 -22.12
N HIS A 329 20.18 13.36 -22.32
CA HIS A 329 19.35 12.83 -21.24
C HIS A 329 20.21 12.11 -20.18
N PRO A 330 20.00 12.36 -18.87
CA PRO A 330 20.80 11.73 -17.80
C PRO A 330 20.81 10.18 -17.86
N SER A 331 19.69 9.58 -18.29
CA SER A 331 19.52 8.12 -18.36
C SER A 331 19.97 7.50 -19.69
N LEU A 332 20.51 8.27 -20.65
CA LEU A 332 20.86 7.74 -21.99
C LEU A 332 21.84 6.56 -21.91
N GLY A 333 22.84 6.63 -21.03
CA GLY A 333 23.79 5.51 -20.84
C GLY A 333 23.10 4.22 -20.37
N ARG A 334 22.11 4.36 -19.46
CA ARG A 334 21.27 3.23 -19.03
C ARG A 334 20.40 2.70 -20.17
N TRP A 335 19.79 3.58 -20.94
CA TRP A 335 18.97 3.22 -22.10
C TRP A 335 19.77 2.39 -23.13
N MET A 336 21.01 2.77 -23.40
CA MET A 336 21.89 1.98 -24.30
C MET A 336 22.24 0.61 -23.72
N ASN A 337 22.44 0.53 -22.40
CA ASN A 337 22.67 -0.75 -21.72
C ASN A 337 21.42 -1.65 -21.79
N ASP A 338 20.23 -1.10 -21.63
CA ASP A 338 18.96 -1.84 -21.76
C ASP A 338 18.80 -2.44 -23.16
N LEU A 339 19.10 -1.68 -24.22
CA LEU A 339 19.09 -2.18 -25.61
C LEU A 339 20.15 -3.26 -25.84
N THR A 340 21.34 -3.09 -25.28
CA THR A 340 22.42 -4.08 -25.39
C THR A 340 22.05 -5.38 -24.69
N ALA A 341 21.45 -5.29 -23.50
CA ALA A 341 20.95 -6.44 -22.75
C ALA A 341 19.81 -7.14 -23.50
N LEU A 342 18.89 -6.37 -24.10
CA LEU A 342 17.82 -6.94 -24.92
C LEU A 342 18.36 -7.66 -26.16
N LYS A 343 19.38 -7.08 -26.83
CA LYS A 343 20.05 -7.75 -27.95
C LYS A 343 20.62 -9.09 -27.50
N ALA A 344 21.35 -9.13 -26.39
CA ALA A 344 21.94 -10.34 -25.83
C ALA A 344 20.88 -11.40 -25.48
N GLU A 345 19.74 -10.97 -24.92
CA GLU A 345 18.59 -11.84 -24.63
C GLU A 345 18.00 -12.46 -25.90
N ILE A 346 17.86 -11.66 -26.97
CA ILE A 346 17.31 -12.11 -28.26
C ILE A 346 18.30 -13.00 -29.03
N THR A 347 19.60 -12.68 -29.01
CA THR A 347 20.63 -13.45 -29.73
C THR A 347 21.08 -14.71 -28.99
N GLY A 348 20.64 -14.91 -27.73
CA GLY A 348 21.07 -16.02 -26.89
C GLY A 348 22.54 -15.90 -26.44
N GLU A 349 23.17 -14.76 -26.67
CA GLU A 349 24.52 -14.45 -26.15
C GLU A 349 24.40 -14.07 -24.69
N SER A 350 24.17 -15.07 -23.83
CA SER A 350 24.36 -14.89 -22.38
C SER A 350 25.77 -14.33 -22.16
N PRO A 351 25.96 -13.27 -21.35
CA PRO A 351 27.27 -12.69 -21.15
C PRO A 351 28.14 -13.79 -20.52
N ARG A 352 28.97 -14.43 -21.35
CA ARG A 352 30.03 -15.31 -20.88
C ARG A 352 30.79 -14.47 -19.88
N ASN A 353 30.64 -14.89 -18.63
CA ASN A 353 31.58 -14.71 -17.54
C ASN A 353 32.96 -14.49 -18.18
N GLN A 354 33.43 -13.24 -18.20
CA GLN A 354 34.82 -12.96 -18.56
C GLN A 354 35.61 -13.57 -17.42
N GLY A 355 35.85 -14.88 -17.55
CA GLY A 355 36.70 -15.64 -16.68
C GLY A 355 37.99 -14.88 -16.61
N SER A 356 38.38 -14.56 -15.39
CA SER A 356 39.72 -14.18 -15.00
C SER A 356 40.72 -14.89 -15.90
N GLN A 357 41.23 -14.17 -16.86
CA GLN A 357 42.38 -14.58 -17.63
C GLN A 357 43.53 -14.51 -16.62
N PRO A 358 44.12 -15.64 -16.17
CA PRO A 358 45.31 -15.54 -15.34
C PRO A 358 46.36 -14.83 -16.19
N ALA A 359 46.89 -13.74 -15.63
CA ALA A 359 47.94 -12.95 -16.22
C ALA A 359 49.05 -13.88 -16.74
N GLN A 360 49.25 -13.91 -18.06
CA GLN A 360 50.45 -14.48 -18.63
C GLN A 360 51.61 -13.58 -18.19
N ILE A 361 52.40 -14.10 -17.25
CA ILE A 361 53.68 -13.53 -16.86
C ILE A 361 54.58 -13.60 -18.10
N PRO A 362 55.21 -12.49 -18.54
CA PRO A 362 56.22 -12.56 -19.57
C PRO A 362 57.49 -13.14 -18.97
N GLU A 363 57.85 -14.38 -19.34
CA GLU A 363 59.19 -14.90 -19.08
C GLU A 363 60.18 -14.14 -19.96
N THR A 364 60.82 -13.16 -19.34
CA THR A 364 62.05 -12.53 -19.81
C THR A 364 63.15 -13.56 -19.85
N GLY A 365 63.76 -13.73 -21.03
CA GLY A 365 64.97 -14.49 -21.19
C GLY A 365 66.17 -13.90 -20.43
N GLY A 366 66.99 -14.81 -19.91
CA GLY A 366 68.32 -14.60 -19.34
C GLY A 366 68.71 -15.93 -18.69
N GLY A 367 69.61 -16.77 -19.22
CA GLY A 367 70.86 -16.44 -19.88
C GLY A 367 71.96 -16.28 -18.84
N THR A 368 72.53 -17.39 -18.35
CA THR A 368 73.98 -17.52 -18.04
C THR A 368 74.35 -18.93 -17.56
N ARG A 369 75.34 -19.49 -18.27
CA ARG A 369 76.43 -20.40 -17.86
C ARG A 369 76.11 -21.78 -17.28
#